data_AF-A0A074XTL1-F1
#
_entry.id   AF-A0A074XTL1-F1
#
_cell.length_a   1.000
_cell.length_b   1.000
_cell.length_c   1.000
_cell.angle_alpha   90.00
_cell.angle_beta   90.00
_cell.angle_gamma   90.00
#
_symmetry.space_group_name_H-M   'P 1'
#
loop_
_entity.id
_entity.type
_entity.pdbx_description
1 polymer ?
#
loop_
_entity_poly.entity_id
_entity_poly.type
_entity_poly.pdbx_seq_one_letter_code
_entity_poly.pdbx_strand_id
1 'polypeptide(L)'
;MNDIACCVASSCSPQDLLLTQQFSGQLCGIVGESLPTQPNCSTTIKPIANPNWTYVGCYSEATNYNRALNSTYYTDINNMTPPACQSFCKARGLKFAGVEYGQECWCGNAIQLINGAKKLPDDSNCNMPCKGDSSKMCGGSATLNIYKSPSA
;
A
#
# COMPACT_ATOMS: atom_id res chain seq x y z
N MET A 1 13.70 20.24 -0.62
CA MET A 1 13.24 19.19 0.33
C MET A 1 13.48 17.86 -0.36
N ASN A 2 14.64 17.32 0.00
CA ASN A 2 15.31 16.06 -0.34
C ASN A 2 14.52 15.01 -1.14
N ASP A 3 14.76 14.97 -2.45
CA ASP A 3 14.48 13.82 -3.29
C ASP A 3 15.61 12.78 -3.12
N ILE A 4 15.30 11.67 -2.46
CA ILE A 4 16.13 10.48 -2.43
C ILE A 4 15.81 9.67 -3.67
N ALA A 5 16.62 9.81 -4.71
CA ALA A 5 16.63 8.90 -5.85
C ALA A 5 17.44 7.64 -5.46
N CYS A 6 16.76 6.54 -5.15
CA CYS A 6 17.40 5.24 -5.04
C CYS A 6 17.78 4.73 -6.44
N CYS A 7 19.05 4.85 -6.81
CA CYS A 7 19.60 4.09 -7.93
C CYS A 7 19.63 2.60 -7.56
N VAL A 8 18.77 1.80 -8.19
CA VAL A 8 18.81 0.34 -8.12
C VAL A 8 20.04 -0.14 -8.88
N ALA A 9 20.95 -0.80 -8.17
CA ALA A 9 22.14 -1.42 -8.72
C ALA A 9 21.75 -2.62 -9.61
N SER A 10 21.50 -2.41 -10.90
CA SER A 10 21.32 -3.50 -11.88
C SER A 10 21.62 -3.14 -13.34
N SER A 11 22.23 -1.99 -13.65
CA SER A 11 22.54 -1.63 -15.06
C SER A 11 23.79 -0.78 -15.27
N CYS A 12 24.88 -1.04 -14.54
CA CYS A 12 26.19 -0.47 -14.87
C CYS A 12 27.03 -1.48 -15.65
N SER A 13 27.13 -1.28 -16.97
CA SER A 13 28.09 -1.93 -17.87
C SER A 13 29.51 -1.34 -17.64
N PRO A 14 30.58 -2.15 -17.62
CA PRO A 14 31.91 -1.70 -17.25
C PRO A 14 32.69 -1.12 -18.43
N GLN A 15 32.36 0.09 -18.92
CA GLN A 15 33.16 0.71 -20.00
C GLN A 15 33.44 2.22 -19.94
N ASP A 16 32.96 3.02 -18.98
CA ASP A 16 33.43 4.43 -18.87
C ASP A 16 34.24 4.69 -17.59
N LEU A 17 35.51 4.33 -17.71
CA LEU A 17 36.63 4.65 -16.85
C LEU A 17 37.13 6.06 -17.19
N LEU A 18 36.79 7.11 -16.45
CA LEU A 18 37.53 8.40 -16.46
C LEU A 18 37.05 9.34 -15.34
N LEU A 19 37.68 9.23 -14.16
CA LEU A 19 38.29 10.34 -13.39
C LEU A 19 38.63 9.82 -11.99
N THR A 20 39.89 9.44 -11.84
CA THR A 20 40.54 9.34 -10.54
C THR A 20 40.51 10.69 -9.83
N GLN A 21 39.82 10.81 -8.69
CA GLN A 21 40.20 11.77 -7.65
C GLN A 21 40.10 11.13 -6.25
N GLN A 22 41.28 10.79 -5.73
CA GLN A 22 41.68 10.59 -4.33
C GLN A 22 41.62 11.97 -3.62
N PHE A 23 41.41 12.20 -2.32
CA PHE A 23 41.46 11.42 -1.08
C PHE A 23 40.64 12.17 -0.01
N SER A 24 40.04 11.45 0.94
CA SER A 24 40.37 11.59 2.37
C SER A 24 39.61 10.57 3.21
N GLY A 25 40.31 9.50 3.57
CA GLY A 25 40.09 8.72 4.80
C GLY A 25 38.75 8.01 4.97
N GLN A 26 38.64 6.78 4.47
CA GLN A 26 38.47 5.60 5.34
C GLN A 26 38.72 4.34 4.50
N LEU A 27 39.71 3.54 4.91
CA LEU A 27 39.97 2.21 4.36
C LEU A 27 38.86 1.27 4.85
N CYS A 28 38.00 0.76 3.96
CA CYS A 28 37.22 -0.43 4.28
C CYS A 28 38.05 -1.63 3.81
N GLY A 29 38.86 -2.15 4.73
CA GLY A 29 39.57 -3.42 4.57
C GLY A 29 38.57 -4.57 4.60
N ILE A 30 38.73 -5.49 3.65
CA ILE A 30 38.12 -6.82 3.67
C ILE A 30 38.84 -7.66 4.73
N VAL A 31 38.22 -7.82 5.89
CA VAL A 31 38.44 -8.97 6.77
C VAL A 31 37.09 -9.54 7.17
N GLY A 32 37.01 -10.87 7.20
CA GLY A 32 35.79 -11.62 7.40
C GLY A 32 35.18 -11.41 8.77
N GLU A 33 34.25 -10.47 8.86
CA GLU A 33 33.29 -10.36 9.95
C GLU A 33 31.89 -10.46 9.37
N SER A 34 31.11 -11.39 9.93
CA SER A 34 29.70 -11.58 9.61
C SER A 34 28.96 -10.25 9.75
N LEU A 35 28.41 -9.78 8.62
CA LEU A 35 27.48 -8.66 8.56
C LEU A 35 26.45 -8.79 9.70
N PRO A 36 26.20 -7.75 10.52
CA PRO A 36 25.05 -7.77 11.41
C PRO A 36 23.83 -7.97 10.52
N THR A 37 23.09 -9.06 10.77
CA THR A 37 21.81 -9.33 10.14
C THR A 37 20.97 -8.07 10.30
N GLN A 38 20.78 -7.34 9.19
CA GLN A 38 19.86 -6.22 9.12
C GLN A 38 18.55 -6.70 9.76
N PRO A 39 17.93 -5.93 10.67
CA PRO A 39 16.55 -6.23 11.05
C PRO A 39 15.77 -6.31 9.75
N ASN A 40 15.08 -7.43 9.56
CA ASN A 40 14.18 -7.67 8.45
C ASN A 40 13.21 -6.49 8.30
N CYS A 41 13.59 -5.50 7.51
CA CYS A 41 12.63 -4.55 6.96
C CYS A 41 11.78 -5.34 5.96
N SER A 42 10.74 -5.99 6.48
CA SER A 42 9.59 -6.42 5.72
C SER A 42 8.91 -5.16 5.21
N THR A 43 9.42 -4.60 4.12
CA THR A 43 8.67 -3.65 3.32
C THR A 43 7.56 -4.45 2.66
N THR A 44 6.40 -4.53 3.32
CA THR A 44 5.14 -4.81 2.66
C THR A 44 4.89 -3.66 1.68
N ILE A 45 5.56 -3.69 0.53
CA ILE A 45 5.30 -2.73 -0.54
C ILE A 45 3.95 -3.14 -1.09
N LYS A 46 2.91 -2.53 -0.53
CA LYS A 46 1.55 -2.69 -1.02
C LYS A 46 1.51 -2.13 -2.44
N PRO A 47 1.38 -2.96 -3.50
CA PRO A 47 1.42 -2.45 -4.86
C PRO A 47 0.15 -1.64 -5.09
N ILE A 48 0.29 -0.31 -5.11
CA ILE A 48 -0.75 0.63 -5.49
C ILE A 48 -0.94 0.49 -7.00
N ALA A 49 -1.72 -0.49 -7.45
CA ALA A 49 -1.93 -0.70 -8.89
C ALA A 49 -2.96 0.27 -9.52
N ASN A 50 -3.08 1.48 -8.95
CA ASN A 50 -3.43 2.68 -9.68
C ASN A 50 -2.56 3.83 -9.16
N PRO A 51 -1.53 4.30 -9.90
CA PRO A 51 -0.52 5.24 -9.40
C PRO A 51 -1.09 6.56 -8.89
N ASN A 52 -2.36 6.86 -9.21
CA ASN A 52 -3.00 8.10 -8.80
C ASN A 52 -3.87 7.97 -7.54
N TRP A 53 -4.06 6.77 -6.96
CA TRP A 53 -4.81 6.60 -5.72
C TRP A 53 -3.88 6.57 -4.51
N THR A 54 -4.16 7.42 -3.52
CA THR A 54 -3.37 7.49 -2.28
C THR A 54 -3.93 6.51 -1.26
N TYR A 55 -3.08 5.66 -0.67
CA TYR A 55 -3.46 4.85 0.48
C TYR A 55 -3.66 5.75 1.71
N VAL A 56 -4.83 5.67 2.35
CA VAL A 56 -5.21 6.53 3.48
C VAL A 56 -4.94 5.83 4.81
N GLY A 57 -5.13 4.51 4.85
CA GLY A 57 -4.85 3.67 6.01
C GLY A 57 -5.84 2.52 6.18
N CYS A 58 -5.66 1.78 7.27
CA CYS A 58 -6.56 0.75 7.74
C CYS A 58 -7.66 1.37 8.62
N TYR A 59 -8.91 1.01 8.38
CA TYR A 59 -10.07 1.52 9.11
C TYR A 59 -10.94 0.35 9.60
N SER A 60 -11.49 0.46 10.81
CA SER A 60 -12.53 -0.46 11.26
C SER A 60 -13.88 -0.12 10.65
N GLU A 61 -14.68 -1.15 10.37
CA GLU A 61 -16.10 -0.99 10.05
C GLU A 61 -16.89 -0.47 11.25
N ALA A 62 -18.10 0.02 10.98
CA ALA A 62 -19.03 0.43 12.02
C ALA A 62 -19.74 -0.79 12.62
N THR A 63 -20.06 -0.74 13.91
CA THR A 63 -20.68 -1.84 14.65
C THR A 63 -22.19 -1.98 14.44
N ASN A 64 -22.85 -0.96 13.87
CA ASN A 64 -24.31 -0.88 13.74
C ASN A 64 -24.74 -0.34 12.36
N TYR A 65 -25.24 -1.22 11.48
CA TYR A 65 -25.90 -1.04 10.15
C TYR A 65 -25.35 -0.01 9.15
N ASN A 66 -24.47 0.88 9.57
CA ASN A 66 -23.75 1.87 8.79
C ASN A 66 -22.36 1.30 8.50
N ARG A 67 -21.81 1.67 7.36
CA ARG A 67 -20.49 1.23 6.91
C ARG A 67 -19.52 2.41 6.93
N ALA A 68 -18.23 2.13 7.07
CA ALA A 68 -17.18 3.15 6.92
C ALA A 68 -17.23 3.82 5.54
N LEU A 69 -17.62 3.07 4.50
CA LEU A 69 -17.93 3.57 3.16
C LEU A 69 -19.31 3.05 2.73
N ASN A 70 -20.27 3.95 2.54
CA ASN A 70 -21.69 3.59 2.50
C ASN A 70 -22.42 3.98 1.19
N SER A 71 -21.71 4.31 0.12
CA SER A 71 -22.38 4.74 -1.14
C SER A 71 -22.78 3.57 -2.02
N THR A 72 -21.86 2.63 -2.28
CA THR A 72 -22.13 1.44 -3.12
C THR A 72 -21.02 0.41 -2.91
N TYR A 73 -21.26 -0.83 -3.30
CA TYR A 73 -20.33 -1.94 -3.10
C TYR A 73 -20.49 -3.02 -4.17
N TYR A 74 -19.50 -3.90 -4.26
CA TYR A 74 -19.62 -5.20 -4.92
C TYR A 74 -18.69 -6.22 -4.26
N THR A 75 -18.97 -7.50 -4.52
CA THR A 75 -18.15 -8.62 -4.06
C THR A 75 -17.67 -9.41 -5.26
N ASP A 76 -16.39 -9.79 -5.25
CA ASP A 76 -15.81 -10.71 -6.23
C ASP A 76 -14.94 -11.74 -5.49
N ILE A 77 -15.45 -12.97 -5.43
CA ILE A 77 -14.80 -14.08 -4.71
C ILE A 77 -13.56 -14.63 -5.43
N ASN A 78 -13.31 -14.22 -6.68
CA ASN A 78 -12.24 -14.75 -7.52
C ASN A 78 -11.21 -13.68 -7.91
N ASN A 79 -11.65 -12.47 -8.26
CA ASN A 79 -10.78 -11.47 -8.90
C ASN A 79 -10.68 -10.14 -8.14
N MET A 80 -11.12 -10.08 -6.88
CA MET A 80 -11.00 -8.84 -6.11
C MET A 80 -9.54 -8.42 -5.93
N THR A 81 -9.25 -7.16 -6.25
CA THR A 81 -7.97 -6.51 -6.00
C THR A 81 -8.21 -5.02 -5.68
N PRO A 82 -7.27 -4.32 -5.01
CA PRO A 82 -7.41 -2.89 -4.77
C PRO A 82 -7.60 -2.05 -6.05
N PRO A 83 -6.88 -2.29 -7.17
CA PRO A 83 -7.09 -1.59 -8.44
C PRO A 83 -8.47 -1.83 -9.05
N ALA A 84 -9.01 -3.05 -8.95
CA ALA A 84 -10.35 -3.35 -9.42
C ALA A 84 -11.38 -2.54 -8.63
N CYS A 85 -11.23 -2.50 -7.31
CA CYS A 85 -12.11 -1.69 -6.44
C CYS A 85 -11.99 -0.19 -6.73
N GLN A 86 -10.76 0.34 -6.85
CA GLN A 86 -10.49 1.74 -7.19
C GLN A 86 -11.11 2.12 -8.54
N SER A 87 -10.99 1.26 -9.56
CA SER A 87 -11.58 1.47 -10.88
C SER A 87 -13.11 1.50 -10.81
N PHE A 88 -13.70 0.57 -10.06
CA PHE A 88 -15.15 0.51 -9.83
C PHE A 88 -15.69 1.76 -9.13
N CYS A 89 -15.01 2.26 -8.10
CA CYS A 89 -15.42 3.49 -7.40
C CYS A 89 -15.19 4.74 -8.27
N LYS A 90 -14.08 4.80 -9.01
CA LYS A 90 -13.77 5.89 -9.95
C LYS A 90 -14.84 6.02 -11.02
N ALA A 91 -15.26 4.90 -11.63
CA ALA A 91 -16.29 4.88 -12.67
C ALA A 91 -17.64 5.42 -12.20
N ARG A 92 -17.86 5.53 -10.88
CA ARG A 92 -19.06 6.08 -10.24
C ARG A 92 -18.86 7.48 -9.68
N GLY A 93 -17.70 8.10 -9.91
CA GLY A 93 -17.39 9.44 -9.41
C GLY A 93 -17.20 9.51 -7.89
N LEU A 94 -16.84 8.40 -7.24
CA LEU A 94 -16.70 8.32 -5.79
C LEU A 94 -15.24 8.54 -5.35
N LYS A 95 -15.05 9.33 -4.28
CA LYS A 95 -13.74 9.80 -3.81
C LYS A 95 -12.91 8.72 -3.10
N PHE A 96 -13.55 7.73 -2.50
CA PHE A 96 -12.92 6.70 -1.69
C PHE A 96 -13.30 5.30 -2.17
N ALA A 97 -12.32 4.41 -2.09
CA ALA A 97 -12.44 2.97 -2.35
C ALA A 97 -11.84 2.21 -1.17
N GLY A 98 -12.55 1.22 -0.66
CA GLY A 98 -12.13 0.36 0.45
C GLY A 98 -12.26 -1.09 0.05
N VAL A 99 -11.24 -1.89 0.34
CA VAL A 99 -11.29 -3.34 0.16
C VAL A 99 -11.37 -4.03 1.51
N GLU A 100 -12.25 -5.03 1.61
CA GLU A 100 -12.57 -5.76 2.85
C GLU A 100 -12.67 -7.27 2.59
N TYR A 101 -12.35 -8.07 3.63
CA TYR A 101 -12.53 -9.52 3.65
C TYR A 101 -11.93 -10.29 2.45
N GLY A 102 -10.89 -9.73 1.82
CA GLY A 102 -10.24 -10.34 0.66
C GLY A 102 -11.01 -10.21 -0.66
N GLN A 103 -12.32 -9.94 -0.60
CA GLN A 103 -13.26 -10.14 -1.72
C GLN A 103 -14.29 -9.04 -1.89
N GLU A 104 -14.38 -8.09 -0.98
CA GLU A 104 -15.36 -7.01 -1.00
C GLU A 104 -14.72 -5.69 -1.42
N CYS A 105 -15.50 -4.87 -2.11
CA CYS A 105 -15.17 -3.50 -2.45
C CYS A 105 -16.30 -2.58 -2.02
N TRP A 106 -15.94 -1.52 -1.29
CA TRP A 106 -16.82 -0.50 -0.77
C TRP A 106 -16.40 0.87 -1.29
N CYS A 107 -17.36 1.71 -1.67
CA CYS A 107 -17.09 3.05 -2.16
C CYS A 107 -17.82 4.11 -1.33
N GLY A 108 -17.23 5.29 -1.25
CA GLY A 108 -17.84 6.42 -0.55
C GLY A 108 -17.33 7.77 -1.02
N ASN A 109 -18.09 8.83 -0.75
CA ASN A 109 -17.64 10.21 -0.90
C ASN A 109 -16.98 10.78 0.37
N ALA A 110 -17.15 10.10 1.50
CA ALA A 110 -16.50 10.38 2.77
C ALA A 110 -16.29 9.08 3.53
N ILE A 111 -15.27 9.05 4.39
CA ILE A 111 -15.07 7.99 5.37
C ILE A 111 -15.93 8.32 6.59
N GLN A 112 -16.93 7.47 6.88
CA GLN A 112 -17.81 7.64 8.02
C GLN A 112 -17.08 7.23 9.30
N LEU A 113 -16.88 8.18 10.22
CA LEU A 113 -16.22 7.95 11.51
C LEU A 113 -17.24 7.89 12.65
N ILE A 114 -18.27 7.08 12.46
CA ILE A 114 -19.41 6.92 13.37
C ILE A 114 -19.54 5.46 13.80
N ASN A 115 -20.25 5.21 14.90
CA ASN A 115 -20.59 3.86 15.37
C ASN A 115 -19.36 2.92 15.46
N GLY A 116 -18.23 3.42 15.93
CA GLY A 116 -17.00 2.62 16.11
C GLY A 116 -16.09 2.54 14.89
N ALA A 117 -16.53 3.02 13.72
CA ALA A 117 -15.64 3.17 12.56
C ALA A 117 -14.57 4.22 12.86
N LYS A 118 -13.30 3.85 12.71
CA LYS A 118 -12.16 4.72 12.97
C LYS A 118 -10.93 4.26 12.18
N LYS A 119 -9.97 5.16 12.02
CA LYS A 119 -8.63 4.78 11.55
C LYS A 119 -7.93 3.96 12.63
N LEU A 120 -7.28 2.87 12.24
CA LEU A 120 -6.45 2.06 13.13
C LEU A 120 -5.01 2.61 13.18
N PRO A 121 -4.24 2.31 14.26
CA PRO A 121 -2.86 2.80 14.41
C PRO A 121 -1.91 2.30 13.33
N ASP A 122 -2.16 1.09 12.84
CA ASP A 122 -1.34 0.39 11.86
C ASP A 122 -2.19 -0.55 10.98
N ASP A 123 -1.54 -1.29 10.10
CA ASP A 123 -2.17 -2.18 9.11
C ASP A 123 -2.33 -3.63 9.58
N SER A 124 -2.05 -3.95 10.86
CA SER A 124 -2.04 -5.33 11.37
C SER A 124 -3.41 -6.02 11.24
N ASN A 125 -4.49 -5.27 11.23
CA ASN A 125 -5.84 -5.81 11.00
C ASN A 125 -6.25 -5.80 9.51
N CYS A 126 -5.54 -5.07 8.65
CA CYS A 126 -5.81 -5.01 7.22
C CYS A 126 -4.76 -5.79 6.39
N ASN A 127 -4.50 -7.02 6.80
CA ASN A 127 -3.47 -7.91 6.28
C ASN A 127 -4.04 -9.16 5.58
N MET A 128 -5.34 -9.18 5.26
CA MET A 128 -5.96 -10.31 4.55
C MET A 128 -5.58 -10.27 3.07
N PRO A 129 -5.03 -11.35 2.50
CA PRO A 129 -4.73 -11.41 1.07
C PRO A 129 -5.98 -11.25 0.20
N CYS A 130 -5.84 -10.57 -0.93
CA CYS A 130 -6.92 -10.44 -1.91
C CYS A 130 -7.19 -11.76 -2.65
N LYS A 131 -8.45 -12.00 -3.01
CA LYS A 131 -8.82 -13.20 -3.80
C LYS A 131 -8.23 -13.21 -5.20
N GLY A 132 -8.19 -12.06 -5.87
CA GLY A 132 -7.64 -11.92 -7.22
C GLY A 132 -6.12 -11.79 -7.30
N ASP A 133 -5.46 -11.50 -6.18
CA ASP A 133 -4.00 -11.36 -6.12
C ASP A 133 -3.52 -11.46 -4.67
N SER A 134 -2.99 -12.61 -4.28
CA SER A 134 -2.54 -12.87 -2.90
C SER A 134 -1.29 -12.07 -2.51
N SER A 135 -0.61 -11.40 -3.45
CA SER A 135 0.49 -10.48 -3.14
C SER A 135 -0.01 -9.11 -2.65
N LYS A 136 -1.33 -8.87 -2.66
CA LYS A 136 -1.96 -7.62 -2.23
C LYS A 136 -2.85 -7.87 -1.02
N MET A 137 -3.05 -6.83 -0.20
CA MET A 137 -3.93 -6.89 0.97
C MET A 137 -5.26 -6.19 0.70
N CYS A 138 -6.35 -6.88 1.07
CA CYS A 138 -7.75 -6.51 0.87
C CYS A 138 -8.52 -6.49 2.19
N GLY A 139 -8.06 -5.65 3.12
CA GLY A 139 -8.69 -5.42 4.41
C GLY A 139 -8.47 -6.57 5.39
N GLY A 140 -9.46 -6.83 6.22
CA GLY A 140 -9.51 -7.93 7.18
C GLY A 140 -10.94 -8.22 7.61
N SER A 141 -11.11 -8.90 8.74
CA SER A 141 -12.45 -9.08 9.33
C SER A 141 -12.92 -7.75 9.89
N ALA A 142 -14.00 -7.16 9.34
CA ALA A 142 -14.55 -5.87 9.75
C ALA A 142 -13.56 -4.70 9.68
N THR A 143 -12.61 -4.75 8.74
CA THR A 143 -11.60 -3.69 8.54
C THR A 143 -11.28 -3.52 7.06
N LEU A 144 -11.08 -2.27 6.63
CA LEU A 144 -10.84 -1.91 5.24
C LEU A 144 -9.48 -1.24 5.07
N ASN A 145 -8.78 -1.62 4.00
CA ASN A 145 -7.77 -0.73 3.45
C ASN A 145 -8.45 0.34 2.59
N ILE A 146 -8.38 1.61 2.98
CA ILE A 146 -9.02 2.70 2.25
C ILE A 146 -8.02 3.47 1.39
N TYR A 147 -8.45 3.80 0.18
CA TYR A 147 -7.73 4.59 -0.80
C TYR A 147 -8.55 5.83 -1.19
N LYS A 148 -7.87 6.93 -1.51
CA LYS A 148 -8.48 8.18 -1.98
C LYS A 148 -8.10 8.46 -3.42
N SER A 149 -9.08 8.86 -4.22
CA SER A 149 -8.90 9.23 -5.62
C SER A 149 -8.13 10.56 -5.76
N PRO A 150 -7.39 10.77 -6.88
CA PRO A 150 -6.63 12.00 -7.12
C PRO A 150 -7.52 13.21 -7.45
N SER A 151 -8.74 12.97 -7.94
CA SER A 151 -9.62 13.99 -8.52
C SER A 151 -10.85 14.12 -7.62
N ALA A 152 -10.75 14.97 -6.59
CA ALA A 152 -11.83 15.27 -5.66
C ALA A 152 -12.41 16.66 -5.91
#